data_AF-A0A3S9Y3P1-F1
#
_entry.id   AF-A0A3S9Y3P1-F1
#
_cell.length_a   1.000
_cell.length_b   1.000
_cell.length_c   1.000
_cell.angle_alpha   90.00
_cell.angle_beta   90.00
_cell.angle_gamma   90.00
#
_symmetry.space_group_name_H-M   'P 1'
#
loop_
_entity.id
_entity.type
_entity.pdbx_description
1 polymer ?
#
loop_
_entity_poly.entity_id
_entity_poly.type
_entity_poly.pdbx_seq_one_letter_code
_entity_poly.pdbx_strand_id
1 'polypeptide(L)'
;MTTTAVLDRAAIARTTMARDPFAWGLVADSLPGDSVRRRLAAEFPSEGFALTERAGGTSAGKGYRTWNLTLVRGGVALSEGMRRLTPLWQGLVASLLDAGYRAAVAEATGRNLDGCSLEVRAVRYGSGSWIDPHTDRADKVVTQTWYFNEGWRPEWSGALRILRSPAVDDVAAEILPGLTDSVLLVPSPHSWHTVMPVADRAEQDRRVLLVHFVSEEHATW
;
A
#
# COMPACT_ATOMS: atom_id res chain seq x y z
N MET A 1 -12.26 -26.17 -0.76
CA MET A 1 -12.17 -25.48 0.55
C MET A 1 -12.54 -24.04 0.31
N THR A 2 -13.64 -23.59 0.90
CA THR A 2 -14.13 -22.22 0.79
C THR A 2 -13.15 -21.27 1.44
N THR A 3 -12.54 -20.40 0.65
CA THR A 3 -11.63 -19.35 1.13
C THR A 3 -12.45 -18.39 1.99
N THR A 4 -12.27 -18.44 3.30
CA THR A 4 -12.88 -17.48 4.24
C THR A 4 -12.48 -16.08 3.81
N ALA A 5 -13.45 -15.19 3.62
CA ALA A 5 -13.18 -13.80 3.26
C ALA A 5 -12.27 -13.17 4.34
N VAL A 6 -11.11 -12.67 3.92
CA VAL A 6 -10.09 -12.12 4.83
C VAL A 6 -10.31 -10.62 5.06
N LEU A 7 -11.13 -9.95 4.27
CA LEU A 7 -11.33 -8.50 4.35
C LEU A 7 -12.70 -8.15 4.92
N ASP A 8 -12.72 -7.21 5.87
CA ASP A 8 -13.94 -6.49 6.23
C ASP A 8 -14.16 -5.35 5.22
N ARG A 9 -14.98 -5.64 4.22
CA ARG A 9 -15.34 -4.69 3.15
C ARG A 9 -16.17 -3.53 3.67
N ALA A 10 -16.95 -3.73 4.72
CA ALA A 10 -17.80 -2.69 5.28
C ALA A 10 -16.96 -1.66 6.05
N ALA A 11 -15.89 -2.11 6.72
CA ALA A 11 -14.89 -1.23 7.32
C ALA A 11 -14.19 -0.36 6.26
N ILE A 12 -13.82 -0.95 5.11
CA ILE A 12 -13.25 -0.20 3.97
C ILE A 12 -14.25 0.83 3.47
N ALA A 13 -15.48 0.43 3.13
CA ALA A 13 -16.51 1.29 2.55
C ALA A 13 -16.85 2.51 3.43
N ARG A 14 -16.85 2.36 4.75
CA ARG A 14 -17.15 3.45 5.69
C ARG A 14 -15.96 4.37 6.00
N THR A 15 -14.82 4.18 5.34
CA THR A 15 -13.63 5.01 5.56
C THR A 15 -13.97 6.48 5.28
N THR A 16 -13.67 7.35 6.23
CA THR A 16 -13.79 8.80 6.02
C THR A 16 -12.54 9.32 5.31
N MET A 17 -12.73 9.88 4.12
CA MET A 17 -11.65 10.50 3.36
C MET A 17 -11.49 11.97 3.75
N ALA A 18 -10.31 12.35 4.23
CA ALA A 18 -9.88 13.73 4.30
C ALA A 18 -9.84 14.35 2.90
N ARG A 19 -9.94 15.69 2.80
CA ARG A 19 -9.85 16.43 1.54
C ARG A 19 -8.63 17.35 1.48
N ASP A 20 -8.04 17.67 2.62
CA ASP A 20 -6.86 18.50 2.77
C ASP A 20 -5.68 17.63 3.26
N PRO A 21 -4.49 17.73 2.65
CA PRO A 21 -4.15 18.52 1.46
C PRO A 21 -4.66 17.91 0.14
N PHE A 22 -5.11 16.67 0.17
CA PHE A 22 -5.77 15.97 -0.94
C PHE A 22 -6.67 14.85 -0.39
N ALA A 23 -7.29 14.06 -1.26
CA ALA A 23 -8.13 12.94 -0.86
C ALA A 23 -7.31 11.73 -0.35
N TRP A 24 -7.35 11.49 0.96
CA TRP A 24 -6.73 10.33 1.62
C TRP A 24 -7.51 9.90 2.87
N GLY A 25 -7.33 8.66 3.35
CA GLY A 25 -8.02 8.19 4.55
C GLY A 25 -7.32 7.02 5.23
N LEU A 26 -7.45 6.96 6.56
CA LEU A 26 -7.05 5.80 7.37
C LEU A 26 -8.18 4.78 7.39
N VAL A 27 -7.89 3.58 6.94
CA VAL A 27 -8.80 2.45 6.99
C VAL A 27 -8.48 1.63 8.24
N ALA A 28 -9.29 1.84 9.27
CA ALA A 28 -9.28 1.02 10.45
C ALA A 28 -10.04 -0.29 10.21
N ASP A 29 -9.65 -1.32 10.93
CA ASP A 29 -10.39 -2.57 11.10
C ASP A 29 -10.78 -3.39 9.88
N SER A 30 -10.08 -3.20 8.77
CA SER A 30 -10.37 -3.87 7.50
C SER A 30 -9.85 -5.32 7.40
N LEU A 31 -9.19 -5.83 8.46
CA LEU A 31 -8.85 -7.24 8.66
C LEU A 31 -9.54 -7.79 9.92
N PRO A 32 -10.16 -8.98 9.89
CA PRO A 32 -11.00 -9.48 10.97
C PRO A 32 -10.16 -10.01 12.15
N GLY A 33 -10.19 -9.31 13.28
CA GLY A 33 -9.67 -9.77 14.57
C GLY A 33 -8.13 -9.83 14.69
N ASP A 34 -7.63 -9.58 15.90
CA ASP A 34 -6.20 -9.48 16.21
C ASP A 34 -5.40 -10.73 15.84
N SER A 35 -5.99 -11.92 16.01
CA SER A 35 -5.34 -13.19 15.70
C SER A 35 -4.98 -13.31 14.22
N VAL A 36 -5.91 -12.96 13.32
CA VAL A 36 -5.66 -12.99 11.87
C VAL A 36 -4.62 -11.94 11.48
N ARG A 37 -4.69 -10.75 12.08
CA ARG A 37 -3.75 -9.65 11.84
C ARG A 37 -2.32 -10.02 12.20
N ARG A 38 -2.10 -10.55 13.41
CA ARG A 38 -0.79 -11.03 13.86
C ARG A 38 -0.28 -12.18 13.00
N ARG A 39 -1.16 -13.12 12.62
CA ARG A 39 -0.80 -14.21 11.71
C ARG A 39 -0.38 -13.71 10.34
N LEU A 40 -1.12 -12.79 9.73
CA LEU A 40 -0.71 -12.17 8.45
C LEU A 40 0.65 -11.47 8.57
N ALA A 41 0.89 -10.75 9.67
CA ALA A 41 2.19 -10.11 9.91
C ALA A 41 3.35 -11.11 10.08
N ALA A 42 3.12 -12.20 10.81
CA ALA A 42 4.10 -13.26 11.02
C ALA A 42 4.36 -14.08 9.73
N GLU A 43 3.32 -14.31 8.94
CA GLU A 43 3.35 -15.06 7.68
C GLU A 43 3.70 -14.19 6.46
N PHE A 44 4.08 -12.91 6.66
CA PHE A 44 4.43 -12.01 5.56
C PHE A 44 5.52 -12.65 4.69
N PRO A 45 5.37 -12.64 3.34
CA PRO A 45 6.29 -13.36 2.46
C PRO A 45 7.75 -12.96 2.71
N SER A 46 8.64 -13.95 2.77
CA SER A 46 10.07 -13.78 3.09
C SER A 46 10.99 -13.88 1.86
N GLU A 47 10.53 -14.54 0.80
CA GLU A 47 11.33 -14.87 -0.39
C GLU A 47 10.73 -14.28 -1.69
N GLY A 48 11.50 -14.34 -2.78
CA GLY A 48 11.05 -13.93 -4.12
C GLY A 48 11.05 -12.43 -4.37
N PHE A 49 11.57 -11.63 -3.44
CA PHE A 49 11.69 -10.20 -3.61
C PHE A 49 12.87 -9.84 -4.51
N ALA A 50 12.65 -8.90 -5.43
CA ALA A 50 13.70 -8.26 -6.20
C ALA A 50 13.92 -6.83 -5.72
N LEU A 51 15.19 -6.42 -5.56
CA LEU A 51 15.53 -5.03 -5.29
C LEU A 51 15.18 -4.18 -6.51
N THR A 52 14.44 -3.10 -6.28
CA THR A 52 14.22 -2.03 -7.24
C THR A 52 14.70 -0.72 -6.63
N GLU A 53 15.57 -0.04 -7.33
CA GLU A 53 16.19 1.19 -6.85
C GLU A 53 16.26 2.21 -7.98
N ARG A 54 16.07 3.48 -7.61
CA ARG A 54 16.33 4.63 -8.45
C ARG A 54 16.94 5.72 -7.59
N ALA A 55 18.06 6.29 -8.04
CA ALA A 55 18.68 7.42 -7.36
C ALA A 55 17.71 8.62 -7.30
N GLY A 56 17.68 9.30 -6.15
CA GLY A 56 16.95 10.54 -5.96
C GLY A 56 17.55 11.72 -6.72
N GLY A 57 16.78 12.79 -6.88
CA GLY A 57 17.24 14.02 -7.53
C GLY A 57 17.56 13.88 -9.03
N THR A 58 17.13 12.80 -9.67
CA THR A 58 17.31 12.59 -11.12
C THR A 58 16.15 13.18 -11.91
N SER A 59 16.40 13.58 -13.17
CA SER A 59 15.34 14.03 -14.10
C SER A 59 14.34 12.92 -14.47
N ALA A 60 14.61 11.66 -14.07
CA ALA A 60 13.79 10.49 -14.36
C ALA A 60 12.62 10.28 -13.37
N GLY A 61 12.38 11.21 -12.45
CA GLY A 61 11.29 11.17 -11.47
C GLY A 61 11.76 10.76 -10.07
N LYS A 62 10.81 10.33 -9.22
CA LYS A 62 11.07 10.01 -7.80
C LYS A 62 12.16 8.96 -7.62
N GLY A 63 13.11 9.20 -6.72
CA GLY A 63 14.00 8.15 -6.25
C GLY A 63 13.29 7.23 -5.25
N TYR A 64 13.85 6.04 -5.08
CA TYR A 64 13.37 5.04 -4.13
C TYR A 64 14.35 3.89 -4.01
N ARG A 65 14.24 3.13 -2.93
CA ARG A 65 14.94 1.85 -2.74
C ARG A 65 14.04 0.87 -2.03
N THR A 66 13.52 -0.13 -2.72
CA THR A 66 12.53 -1.08 -2.16
C THR A 66 12.70 -2.49 -2.72
N TRP A 67 12.35 -3.49 -1.92
CA TRP A 67 12.31 -4.89 -2.33
C TRP A 67 10.87 -5.26 -2.66
N ASN A 68 10.63 -5.79 -3.87
CA ASN A 68 9.26 -6.00 -4.37
C ASN A 68 9.03 -7.45 -4.78
N LEU A 69 7.87 -7.97 -4.38
CA LEU A 69 7.30 -9.23 -4.84
C LEU A 69 5.95 -8.93 -5.49
N THR A 70 5.85 -9.13 -6.81
CA THR A 70 4.59 -8.91 -7.54
C THR A 70 3.66 -10.10 -7.38
N LEU A 71 2.43 -9.84 -6.92
CA LEU A 71 1.42 -10.88 -6.66
C LEU A 71 0.31 -10.84 -7.70
N VAL A 72 -0.12 -9.65 -8.11
CA VAL A 72 -1.16 -9.44 -9.13
C VAL A 72 -0.68 -8.39 -10.12
N ARG A 73 -0.89 -8.64 -11.41
CA ARG A 73 -0.65 -7.68 -12.49
C ARG A 73 -1.82 -7.73 -13.47
N GLY A 74 -2.36 -6.56 -13.83
CA GLY A 74 -3.48 -6.48 -14.77
C GLY A 74 -4.72 -7.24 -14.29
N GLY A 75 -4.95 -7.31 -12.97
CA GLY A 75 -6.03 -8.10 -12.37
C GLY A 75 -5.80 -9.62 -12.34
N VAL A 76 -4.65 -10.11 -12.79
CA VAL A 76 -4.32 -11.55 -12.80
C VAL A 76 -3.30 -11.89 -11.73
N ALA A 77 -3.63 -12.86 -10.88
CA ALA A 77 -2.71 -13.39 -9.88
C ALA A 77 -1.56 -14.16 -10.56
N LEU A 78 -0.31 -13.83 -10.19
CA LEU A 78 0.88 -14.42 -10.78
C LEU A 78 1.28 -15.68 -10.04
N SER A 79 1.32 -16.83 -10.73
CA SER A 79 1.60 -18.12 -10.11
C SER A 79 2.91 -18.17 -9.34
N GLU A 80 3.97 -17.50 -9.82
CA GLU A 80 5.26 -17.47 -9.12
C GLU A 80 5.17 -16.75 -7.77
N GLY A 81 4.53 -15.59 -7.72
CA GLY A 81 4.32 -14.87 -6.47
C GLY A 81 3.38 -15.62 -5.53
N MET A 82 2.28 -16.15 -6.05
CA MET A 82 1.27 -16.87 -5.26
C MET A 82 1.82 -18.15 -4.61
N ARG A 83 2.74 -18.87 -5.26
CA ARG A 83 3.40 -20.06 -4.69
C ARG A 83 4.28 -19.75 -3.47
N ARG A 84 4.68 -18.49 -3.27
CA ARG A 84 5.47 -18.05 -2.10
C ARG A 84 4.60 -17.66 -0.91
N LEU A 85 3.28 -17.64 -1.07
CA LEU A 85 2.34 -17.23 -0.04
C LEU A 85 1.81 -18.43 0.74
N THR A 86 1.60 -18.23 2.05
CA THR A 86 0.81 -19.16 2.85
C THR A 86 -0.66 -19.17 2.39
N PRO A 87 -1.46 -20.20 2.74
CA PRO A 87 -2.89 -20.21 2.41
C PRO A 87 -3.65 -18.99 2.90
N LEU A 88 -3.28 -18.42 4.06
CA LEU A 88 -3.90 -17.20 4.60
C LEU A 88 -3.62 -15.99 3.70
N TRP A 89 -2.37 -15.82 3.27
CA TRP A 89 -1.99 -14.76 2.33
C TRP A 89 -2.60 -14.94 0.94
N GLN A 90 -2.70 -16.17 0.44
CA GLN A 90 -3.42 -16.46 -0.80
C GLN A 90 -4.89 -16.06 -0.69
N GLY A 91 -5.52 -16.32 0.46
CA GLY A 91 -6.90 -15.88 0.75
C GLY A 91 -7.06 -14.36 0.81
N LEU A 92 -6.08 -13.64 1.36
CA LEU A 92 -6.06 -12.18 1.32
C LEU A 92 -5.99 -11.65 -0.12
N VAL A 93 -5.06 -12.16 -0.93
CA VAL A 93 -4.94 -11.75 -2.35
C VAL A 93 -6.21 -12.08 -3.14
N ALA A 94 -6.80 -13.25 -2.92
CA ALA A 94 -8.08 -13.62 -3.54
C ALA A 94 -9.21 -12.67 -3.12
N SER A 95 -9.24 -12.26 -1.84
CA SER A 95 -10.24 -11.30 -1.33
C SER A 95 -10.08 -9.90 -1.96
N LEU A 96 -8.86 -9.49 -2.32
CA LEU A 96 -8.60 -8.23 -3.04
C LEU A 96 -9.04 -8.28 -4.51
N LEU A 97 -9.03 -9.47 -5.14
CA LEU A 97 -9.49 -9.65 -6.52
C LEU A 97 -11.02 -9.72 -6.65
N ASP A 98 -11.73 -9.86 -5.54
CA ASP A 98 -13.18 -9.95 -5.51
C ASP A 98 -13.86 -8.60 -5.85
N ALA A 99 -14.98 -8.66 -6.56
CA ALA A 99 -15.73 -7.47 -6.97
C ALA A 99 -16.22 -6.63 -5.78
N GLY A 100 -16.50 -7.24 -4.62
CA GLY A 100 -16.92 -6.52 -3.43
C GLY A 100 -15.80 -5.71 -2.77
N TYR A 101 -14.53 -6.09 -2.94
CA TYR A 101 -13.43 -5.22 -2.50
C TYR A 101 -13.37 -3.96 -3.36
N ARG A 102 -13.47 -4.11 -4.69
CA ARG A 102 -13.57 -2.97 -5.62
C ARG A 102 -14.72 -2.04 -5.25
N ALA A 103 -15.91 -2.60 -5.02
CA ALA A 103 -17.09 -1.82 -4.65
C ALA A 103 -16.86 -1.03 -3.35
N ALA A 104 -16.29 -1.65 -2.32
CA ALA A 104 -15.99 -0.97 -1.06
C ALA A 104 -14.98 0.17 -1.22
N VAL A 105 -13.93 -0.01 -2.02
CA VAL A 105 -12.95 1.05 -2.29
C VAL A 105 -13.57 2.17 -3.13
N ALA A 106 -14.40 1.85 -4.11
CA ALA A 106 -15.13 2.84 -4.91
C ALA A 106 -16.07 3.68 -4.04
N GLU A 107 -16.81 3.05 -3.13
CA GLU A 107 -17.68 3.74 -2.16
C GLU A 107 -16.90 4.68 -1.24
N ALA A 108 -15.83 4.19 -0.63
CA ALA A 108 -15.00 4.98 0.29
C ALA A 108 -14.37 6.20 -0.39
N THR A 109 -13.87 6.02 -1.62
CA THR A 109 -13.10 7.05 -2.33
C THR A 109 -13.96 7.95 -3.23
N GLY A 110 -15.20 7.55 -3.52
CA GLY A 110 -16.06 8.20 -4.51
C GLY A 110 -15.52 8.11 -5.94
N ARG A 111 -14.61 7.17 -6.23
CA ARG A 111 -13.99 6.99 -7.56
C ARG A 111 -14.68 5.88 -8.34
N ASN A 112 -14.87 6.12 -9.64
CA ASN A 112 -15.25 5.06 -10.56
C ASN A 112 -14.04 4.15 -10.78
N LEU A 113 -14.19 2.87 -10.44
CA LEU A 113 -13.15 1.86 -10.62
C LEU A 113 -13.51 0.86 -11.72
N ASP A 114 -14.58 1.08 -12.48
CA ASP A 114 -14.92 0.25 -13.62
C ASP A 114 -13.81 0.31 -14.68
N GLY A 115 -13.53 -0.83 -15.31
CA GLY A 115 -12.42 -0.97 -16.26
C GLY A 115 -11.01 -0.90 -15.65
N CYS A 116 -10.85 -0.49 -14.39
CA CYS A 116 -9.53 -0.45 -13.76
C CYS A 116 -9.01 -1.87 -13.49
N SER A 117 -7.77 -2.14 -13.88
CA SER A 117 -7.05 -3.36 -13.49
C SER A 117 -6.50 -3.22 -12.07
N LEU A 118 -6.32 -4.36 -11.38
CA LEU A 118 -5.71 -4.38 -10.05
C LEU A 118 -4.22 -4.74 -10.17
N GLU A 119 -3.37 -3.99 -9.48
CA GLU A 119 -1.98 -4.34 -9.25
C GLU A 119 -1.74 -4.56 -7.75
N VAL A 120 -1.14 -5.68 -7.38
CA VAL A 120 -0.85 -6.01 -5.97
C VAL A 120 0.60 -6.44 -5.83
N ARG A 121 1.31 -5.82 -4.89
CA ARG A 121 2.72 -6.13 -4.60
C ARG A 121 2.96 -6.16 -3.09
N ALA A 122 3.61 -7.22 -2.61
CA ALA A 122 4.24 -7.17 -1.30
C ALA A 122 5.57 -6.41 -1.43
N VAL A 123 5.83 -5.50 -0.50
CA VAL A 123 7.03 -4.65 -0.52
C VAL A 123 7.69 -4.64 0.85
N ARG A 124 9.01 -4.80 0.85
CA ARG A 124 9.87 -4.67 2.04
C ARG A 124 10.75 -3.43 1.91
N TYR A 125 10.77 -2.65 2.98
CA TYR A 125 11.65 -1.52 3.17
C TYR A 125 12.62 -1.93 4.27
N GLY A 126 13.82 -2.37 3.87
CA GLY A 126 14.90 -2.66 4.82
C GLY A 126 15.61 -1.38 5.24
N SER A 127 16.71 -1.49 5.97
CA SER A 127 17.46 -0.29 6.36
C SER A 127 17.84 0.58 5.15
N GLY A 128 17.63 1.89 5.30
CA GLY A 128 17.89 2.89 4.26
C GLY A 128 16.93 2.84 3.08
N SER A 129 15.91 1.98 3.10
CA SER A 129 14.84 2.03 2.09
C SER A 129 13.93 3.24 2.30
N TRP A 130 13.59 3.93 1.21
CA TRP A 130 12.79 5.15 1.20
C TRP A 130 12.06 5.34 -0.15
N ILE A 131 11.15 6.33 -0.23
CA ILE A 131 10.59 6.85 -1.49
C ILE A 131 10.47 8.38 -1.40
N ASP A 132 10.96 9.10 -2.43
CA ASP A 132 11.01 10.57 -2.48
C ASP A 132 9.58 11.14 -2.40
N PRO A 133 9.41 12.42 -2.03
CA PRO A 133 8.17 13.13 -2.28
C PRO A 133 7.68 12.94 -3.73
N HIS A 134 6.42 12.50 -3.88
CA HIS A 134 5.80 12.26 -5.20
C HIS A 134 4.27 12.25 -5.12
N THR A 135 3.61 12.28 -6.27
CA THR A 135 2.13 12.33 -6.40
C THR A 135 1.49 11.06 -6.96
N ASP A 136 2.28 10.00 -7.11
CA ASP A 136 1.92 8.79 -7.87
C ASP A 136 1.63 9.07 -9.36
N ARG A 137 1.62 8.00 -10.16
CA ARG A 137 1.41 8.11 -11.61
C ARG A 137 -0.08 8.38 -11.92
N ALA A 138 -0.35 9.06 -13.02
CA ALA A 138 -1.71 9.41 -13.45
C ALA A 138 -2.63 8.22 -13.71
N ASP A 139 -2.05 7.08 -14.09
CA ASP A 139 -2.80 5.85 -14.36
C ASP A 139 -3.35 5.20 -13.08
N LYS A 140 -2.85 5.58 -11.90
CA LYS A 140 -3.35 5.08 -10.62
C LYS A 140 -4.56 5.89 -10.17
N VAL A 141 -5.73 5.28 -10.22
CA VAL A 141 -7.00 5.90 -9.79
C VAL A 141 -7.12 5.91 -8.26
N VAL A 142 -6.68 4.82 -7.61
CA VAL A 142 -6.63 4.68 -6.14
C VAL A 142 -5.40 3.85 -5.76
N THR A 143 -4.72 4.26 -4.69
CA THR A 143 -3.65 3.50 -4.04
C THR A 143 -4.09 3.13 -2.62
N GLN A 144 -3.98 1.86 -2.23
CA GLN A 144 -4.14 1.41 -0.85
C GLN A 144 -2.84 0.76 -0.34
N THR A 145 -2.35 1.20 0.82
CA THR A 145 -1.14 0.68 1.46
C THR A 145 -1.49 0.03 2.78
N TRP A 146 -1.28 -1.27 2.91
CA TRP A 146 -1.51 -2.04 4.13
C TRP A 146 -0.22 -2.29 4.89
N TYR A 147 -0.24 -2.21 6.22
CA TYR A 147 0.92 -2.44 7.07
C TYR A 147 0.84 -3.78 7.81
N PHE A 148 1.97 -4.48 7.88
CA PHE A 148 2.10 -5.81 8.50
C PHE A 148 3.27 -5.83 9.49
N ASN A 149 3.34 -4.80 10.33
CA ASN A 149 4.43 -4.58 11.29
C ASN A 149 3.92 -4.60 12.73
N GLU A 150 4.38 -5.55 13.53
CA GLU A 150 4.10 -5.59 14.97
C GLU A 150 5.14 -4.80 15.75
N GLY A 151 4.67 -3.89 16.61
CA GLY A 151 5.53 -3.14 17.52
C GLY A 151 6.52 -2.18 16.84
N TRP A 152 6.15 -1.60 15.69
CA TRP A 152 6.99 -0.59 15.04
C TRP A 152 7.19 0.61 15.94
N ARG A 153 8.44 1.05 16.08
CA ARG A 153 8.81 2.12 17.01
C ARG A 153 9.15 3.41 16.25
N PRO A 154 8.76 4.60 16.75
CA PRO A 154 9.07 5.87 16.10
C PRO A 154 10.56 6.06 15.77
N GLU A 155 11.45 5.57 16.62
CA GLU A 155 12.90 5.62 16.42
C GLU A 155 13.39 4.86 15.18
N TRP A 156 12.60 3.93 14.64
CA TRP A 156 12.90 3.19 13.41
C TRP A 156 12.57 3.97 12.14
N SER A 157 11.96 5.16 12.25
CA SER A 157 11.53 5.99 11.11
C SER A 157 10.60 5.20 10.17
N GLY A 158 10.67 5.36 8.85
CA GLY A 158 9.87 4.57 7.90
C GLY A 158 8.41 5.00 7.74
N ALA A 159 8.02 6.14 8.32
CA ALA A 159 6.65 6.64 8.23
C ALA A 159 6.26 6.98 6.79
N LEU A 160 4.98 6.74 6.45
CA LEU A 160 4.35 7.42 5.32
C LEU A 160 4.02 8.85 5.76
N ARG A 161 4.45 9.85 5.00
CA ARG A 161 4.03 11.24 5.21
C ARG A 161 3.11 11.69 4.10
N ILE A 162 2.01 12.32 4.49
CA ILE A 162 1.14 13.10 3.63
C ILE A 162 1.67 14.54 3.66
N LEU A 163 1.93 15.12 2.50
CA LEU A 163 2.58 16.42 2.37
C LEU A 163 1.63 17.43 1.71
N ARG A 164 1.80 18.72 2.01
CA ARG A 164 1.06 19.80 1.34
C ARG A 164 1.74 20.27 0.05
N SER A 165 3.02 19.96 -0.11
CA SER A 165 3.85 20.35 -1.25
C SER A 165 4.93 19.29 -1.52
N PRO A 166 5.78 19.45 -2.56
CA PRO A 166 6.90 18.55 -2.80
C PRO A 166 7.98 18.57 -1.70
N ALA A 167 7.92 19.51 -0.76
CA ALA A 167 8.88 19.63 0.33
C ALA A 167 8.64 18.54 1.39
N VAL A 168 9.69 17.80 1.74
CA VAL A 168 9.63 16.63 2.66
C VAL A 168 9.24 16.98 4.10
N ASP A 169 9.43 18.25 4.48
CA ASP A 169 9.16 18.83 5.79
C ASP A 169 7.80 19.54 5.87
N ASP A 170 7.11 19.74 4.76
CA ASP A 170 5.76 20.32 4.71
C ASP A 170 4.68 19.25 4.98
N VAL A 171 4.75 18.68 6.18
CA VAL A 171 3.99 17.50 6.61
C VAL A 171 2.58 17.87 7.07
N ALA A 172 1.57 17.27 6.44
CA ALA A 172 0.18 17.33 6.86
C ALA A 172 -0.21 16.21 7.82
N ALA A 173 0.29 15.01 7.58
CA ALA A 173 0.09 13.87 8.47
C ALA A 173 1.28 12.90 8.37
N GLU A 174 1.54 12.18 9.46
CA GLU A 174 2.55 11.13 9.53
C GLU A 174 1.90 9.84 10.03
N ILE A 175 2.11 8.74 9.30
CA ILE A 175 1.51 7.44 9.55
C ILE A 175 2.64 6.43 9.74
N LEU A 176 2.79 5.93 10.96
CA LEU A 176 3.73 4.85 11.27
C LEU A 176 3.19 3.51 10.78
N PRO A 177 4.05 2.60 10.30
CA PRO A 177 3.61 1.26 9.90
C PRO A 177 3.22 0.45 11.15
N GLY A 178 1.94 0.18 11.34
CA GLY A 178 1.42 -0.55 12.50
C GLY A 178 0.91 -1.96 12.18
N LEU A 179 0.41 -2.63 13.22
CA LEU A 179 -0.41 -3.82 13.07
C LEU A 179 -1.80 -3.37 12.62
N THR A 180 -1.94 -3.27 11.30
CA THR A 180 -3.19 -3.18 10.53
C THR A 180 -4.02 -1.92 10.72
N ASP A 181 -3.44 -0.82 10.28
CA ASP A 181 -4.19 0.16 9.50
C ASP A 181 -3.78 0.03 8.03
N SER A 182 -4.64 0.47 7.12
CA SER A 182 -4.21 0.76 5.75
C SER A 182 -4.54 2.20 5.40
N VAL A 183 -3.84 2.74 4.41
CA VAL A 183 -4.06 4.11 3.95
C VAL A 183 -4.58 4.06 2.54
N LEU A 184 -5.74 4.68 2.31
CA LEU A 184 -6.26 4.99 0.98
C LEU A 184 -5.75 6.36 0.54
N LEU A 185 -5.21 6.43 -0.67
CA LEU A 185 -4.83 7.66 -1.35
C LEU A 185 -5.55 7.70 -2.69
N VAL A 186 -6.00 8.90 -3.06
CA VAL A 186 -6.53 9.20 -4.39
C VAL A 186 -5.51 10.08 -5.10
N PRO A 187 -4.74 9.53 -6.05
CA PRO A 187 -3.72 10.29 -6.76
C PRO A 187 -4.27 11.52 -7.48
N SER A 188 -3.45 12.57 -7.53
CA SER A 188 -3.70 13.83 -8.23
C SER A 188 -2.38 14.58 -8.41
N PRO A 189 -2.29 15.66 -9.20
CA PRO A 189 -1.08 16.49 -9.31
C PRO A 189 -0.59 17.12 -8.00
N HIS A 190 -1.39 17.05 -6.93
CA HIS A 190 -1.09 17.64 -5.63
C HIS A 190 -1.07 16.62 -4.49
N SER A 191 -1.22 15.31 -4.79
CA SER A 191 -1.23 14.25 -3.77
C SER A 191 0.16 13.88 -3.27
N TRP A 192 0.93 14.88 -2.82
CA TRP A 192 2.32 14.70 -2.41
C TRP A 192 2.42 13.82 -1.18
N HIS A 193 3.24 12.78 -1.28
CA HIS A 193 3.55 11.88 -0.17
C HIS A 193 4.94 11.26 -0.33
N THR A 194 5.48 10.77 0.77
CA THR A 194 6.83 10.17 0.82
C THR A 194 6.88 9.05 1.85
N VAL A 195 7.84 8.13 1.70
CA VAL A 195 8.18 7.16 2.73
C VAL A 195 9.54 7.52 3.29
N MET A 196 9.57 7.90 4.56
CA MET A 196 10.81 8.26 5.24
C MET A 196 11.81 7.10 5.23
N PRO A 197 13.12 7.36 5.19
CA PRO A 197 14.13 6.30 5.28
C PRO A 197 13.95 5.47 6.54
N VAL A 198 13.91 4.15 6.39
CA VAL A 198 13.97 3.22 7.53
C VAL A 198 15.35 3.32 8.16
N ALA A 199 15.41 3.51 9.48
CA ALA A 199 16.66 3.70 10.20
C ALA A 199 17.48 2.39 10.31
N ASP A 200 18.80 2.50 10.38
CA ASP A 200 19.72 1.35 10.55
C ASP A 200 19.45 0.52 11.81
N ARG A 201 18.90 1.15 12.84
CA ARG A 201 18.52 0.49 14.10
C ARG A 201 17.16 -0.22 14.06
N ALA A 202 16.47 -0.22 12.91
CA ALA A 202 15.21 -0.94 12.77
C ALA A 202 15.46 -2.45 12.90
N GLU A 203 14.76 -3.10 13.84
CA GLU A 203 14.91 -4.53 14.11
C GLU A 203 14.13 -5.40 13.10
N GLN A 204 13.31 -4.79 12.25
CA GLN A 204 12.53 -5.45 11.21
C GLN A 204 12.36 -4.53 9.99
N ASP A 205 12.18 -5.13 8.81
CA ASP A 205 11.77 -4.38 7.62
C ASP A 205 10.36 -3.81 7.79
N ARG A 206 10.11 -2.62 7.24
CA ARG A 206 8.73 -2.15 7.04
C ARG A 206 8.09 -2.97 5.92
N ARG A 207 7.00 -3.68 6.26
CA ARG A 207 6.34 -4.69 5.43
C ARG A 207 4.99 -4.17 5.00
N VAL A 208 4.79 -4.03 3.69
CA VAL A 208 3.53 -3.51 3.16
C VAL A 208 2.98 -4.34 2.02
N LEU A 209 1.65 -4.33 1.89
CA LEU A 209 0.96 -4.74 0.68
C LEU A 209 0.48 -3.47 -0.02
N LEU A 210 1.05 -3.18 -1.19
CA LEU A 210 0.62 -2.08 -2.05
C LEU A 210 -0.41 -2.60 -3.05
N VAL A 211 -1.56 -1.95 -3.08
CA VAL A 211 -2.65 -2.24 -3.99
C VAL A 211 -2.95 -0.99 -4.80
N HIS A 212 -3.00 -1.11 -6.12
CA HIS A 212 -3.40 -0.01 -7.01
C HIS A 212 -4.55 -0.45 -7.90
N PHE A 213 -5.52 0.44 -8.07
CA PHE A 213 -6.45 0.40 -9.20
C PHE A 213 -5.85 1.25 -10.32
N VAL A 214 -5.58 0.63 -11.47
CA VAL A 214 -4.90 1.26 -12.60
C VAL A 214 -5.83 1.33 -13.81
N SER A 215 -5.98 2.51 -14.39
CA SER A 215 -6.75 2.77 -15.60
C SER A 215 -5.82 2.90 -16.79
N GLU A 216 -6.09 2.17 -17.88
CA GLU A 216 -5.35 2.32 -19.14
C GLU A 216 -5.75 3.60 -19.90
N GLU A 217 -6.88 4.22 -19.54
CA GLU A 217 -7.40 5.42 -20.19
C GLU A 217 -6.77 6.72 -19.65
N HIS A 218 -6.11 6.68 -18.49
CA HIS A 218 -5.56 7.85 -17.81
C HIS A 218 -4.03 7.81 -17.74
N ALA A 219 -3.34 7.98 -18.87
CA ALA A 219 -1.88 7.89 -18.89
C ALA A 219 -1.15 9.15 -18.37
N THR A 220 -1.82 10.31 -18.32
CA THR A 220 -1.22 11.61 -17.98
C THR A 220 -2.14 12.47 -17.14
N TRP A 221 -1.55 13.32 -16.28
CA TRP A 221 -2.25 14.38 -15.55
C TRP A 221 -2.49 15.62 -16.42
#